data_AF-A0A934KDD4-F1
#
_entry.id   AF-A0A934KDD4-F1
#
_cell.length_a   1.000
_cell.length_b   1.000
_cell.length_c   1.000
_cell.angle_alpha   90.00
_cell.angle_beta   90.00
_cell.angle_gamma   90.00
#
_symmetry.space_group_name_H-M   'P 1'
#
loop_
_entity.id
_entity.type
_entity.pdbx_description
1 polymer ?
#
loop_
_entity_poly.entity_id
_entity_poly.type
_entity_poly.pdbx_seq_one_letter_code
_entity_poly.pdbx_strand_id
1 'polypeptide(L)'
;MPVRSVVLINESSMPLTPDRLHEVARALQIQVVRDFQPVWDETASVTVAASSQVPAGAWPIRIVDDSALLGVHNDDRGHPYAVIRAATDWTITASHELLEMLVNPEGDRVIDGPDIDPDHRGRRVEYLVEVCDACQVYDYPVGTVPVSDFLIPEYFRPERPATGRVDFLGRLSSPMDVPKGCHLSWWDPQDRRWHQRQADGRFVRDAASADAGSLRQDRDEAFAAATGELRHDLQAARRAMFRDVAEAALQELFAGDQRMRQIIARAAEKYGWDRAQTEEASREYRRHLLLRYLHPGLRVAALNKAGDLLWHEHIIDTEKYRQDCERIFGAVLDHQPFYETSTVPPEQDPDLQEAGKLYEHEFGTAPPELAKTSG
;
A
#
# COMPACT_ATOMS: atom_id res chain seq x y z
N MET A 1 2.48 -34.52 4.18
CA MET A 1 2.22 -33.79 5.44
C MET A 1 0.72 -33.54 5.55
N PRO A 2 0.13 -33.37 6.75
CA PRO A 2 -1.27 -32.96 6.85
C PRO A 2 -1.46 -31.62 6.11
N VAL A 3 -2.52 -31.51 5.31
CA VAL A 3 -2.87 -30.26 4.62
C VAL A 3 -3.27 -29.24 5.68
N ARG A 4 -2.62 -28.07 5.67
CA ARG A 4 -2.95 -26.98 6.60
C ARG A 4 -4.37 -26.49 6.36
N SER A 5 -5.09 -26.12 7.41
CA SER A 5 -6.44 -25.55 7.30
C SER A 5 -6.36 -24.05 7.56
N VAL A 6 -6.76 -23.24 6.59
CA VAL A 6 -6.86 -21.77 6.71
C VAL A 6 -8.33 -21.38 6.65
N VAL A 7 -8.75 -20.47 7.53
CA VAL A 7 -10.15 -20.00 7.57
C VAL A 7 -10.24 -18.48 7.45
N LEU A 8 -11.05 -18.02 6.50
CA LEU A 8 -11.47 -16.62 6.42
C LEU A 8 -12.61 -16.36 7.41
N ILE A 9 -12.49 -15.30 8.19
CA ILE A 9 -13.46 -14.86 9.18
C ILE A 9 -13.76 -13.38 8.96
N ASN A 10 -15.03 -13.02 8.77
CA ASN A 10 -15.43 -11.62 8.74
C ASN A 10 -15.86 -11.16 10.13
N GLU A 11 -15.10 -10.23 10.70
CA GLU A 11 -15.35 -9.54 11.97
C GLU A 11 -15.53 -8.03 11.76
N SER A 12 -15.62 -7.59 10.50
CA SER A 12 -15.82 -6.19 10.13
C SER A 12 -17.30 -5.83 9.98
N SER A 13 -17.58 -4.56 10.12
CA SER A 13 -18.87 -3.91 9.82
C SER A 13 -19.12 -3.76 8.32
N MET A 14 -18.12 -4.01 7.46
CA MET A 14 -18.31 -3.99 6.01
C MET A 14 -19.41 -4.99 5.61
N PRO A 15 -20.28 -4.63 4.66
CA PRO A 15 -21.35 -5.50 4.17
C PRO A 15 -20.79 -6.58 3.22
N LEU A 16 -19.84 -7.39 3.70
CA LEU A 16 -19.32 -8.55 2.97
C LEU A 16 -20.36 -9.66 3.01
N THR A 17 -20.96 -9.95 1.87
CA THR A 17 -21.92 -11.05 1.76
C THR A 17 -21.23 -12.40 1.98
N PRO A 18 -21.93 -13.40 2.53
CA PRO A 18 -21.41 -14.76 2.61
C PRO A 18 -20.92 -15.28 1.26
N ASP A 19 -21.63 -14.96 0.18
CA ASP A 19 -21.24 -15.34 -1.19
C ASP A 19 -19.89 -14.74 -1.59
N ARG A 20 -19.63 -13.47 -1.25
CA ARG A 20 -18.34 -12.83 -1.54
C ARG A 20 -17.20 -13.49 -0.76
N LEU A 21 -17.41 -13.84 0.51
CA LEU A 21 -16.40 -14.55 1.30
C LEU A 21 -16.07 -15.93 0.70
N HIS A 22 -17.09 -16.68 0.26
CA HIS A 22 -16.88 -17.99 -0.38
C HIS A 22 -16.29 -17.87 -1.78
N GLU A 23 -16.60 -16.82 -2.54
CA GLU A 23 -15.93 -16.49 -3.79
C GLU A 23 -14.43 -16.26 -3.56
N VAL A 24 -14.07 -15.43 -2.57
CA VAL A 24 -12.67 -15.14 -2.25
C VAL A 24 -11.96 -16.38 -1.70
N ALA A 25 -12.56 -17.16 -0.80
CA ALA A 25 -11.99 -18.42 -0.31
C ALA A 25 -11.65 -19.38 -1.46
N ARG A 26 -12.52 -19.50 -2.47
CA ARG A 26 -12.27 -20.32 -3.66
C ARG A 26 -11.13 -19.77 -4.51
N ALA A 27 -11.03 -18.45 -4.68
CA ALA A 27 -9.93 -17.84 -5.41
C ALA A 27 -8.59 -18.07 -4.71
N LEU A 28 -8.53 -17.89 -3.39
CA LEU A 28 -7.35 -18.19 -2.57
C LEU A 28 -6.98 -19.68 -2.62
N GLN A 29 -7.97 -20.58 -2.55
CA GLN A 29 -7.74 -22.02 -2.71
C GLN A 29 -7.12 -22.36 -4.06
N ILE A 30 -7.59 -21.73 -5.15
CA ILE A 30 -7.02 -21.90 -6.49
C ILE A 30 -5.59 -21.37 -6.51
N GLN A 31 -5.34 -20.17 -6.01
CA GLN A 31 -4.00 -19.58 -5.96
C GLN A 31 -3.02 -20.52 -5.24
N VAL A 32 -3.38 -20.98 -4.05
CA VAL A 32 -2.53 -21.87 -3.23
C VAL A 32 -2.18 -23.16 -3.98
N VAL A 33 -3.16 -23.84 -4.58
CA VAL A 33 -2.94 -25.16 -5.18
C VAL A 33 -2.37 -25.08 -6.61
N ARG A 34 -2.89 -24.17 -7.43
CA ARG A 34 -2.53 -24.06 -8.85
C ARG A 34 -1.24 -23.28 -9.05
N ASP A 35 -1.07 -22.17 -8.32
CA ASP A 35 -0.03 -21.18 -8.61
C ASP A 35 1.13 -21.31 -7.63
N PHE A 36 0.83 -21.42 -6.34
CA PHE A 36 1.84 -21.33 -5.27
C PHE A 36 2.51 -22.67 -4.95
N GLN A 37 1.73 -23.74 -4.78
CA GLN A 37 2.23 -25.06 -4.43
C GLN A 37 3.32 -25.58 -5.40
N PRO A 38 3.22 -25.43 -6.73
CA PRO A 38 4.28 -25.87 -7.63
C PRO A 38 5.61 -25.13 -7.46
N VAL A 39 5.60 -23.96 -6.82
CA VAL A 39 6.79 -23.11 -6.62
C VAL A 39 7.41 -23.34 -5.25
N TRP A 40 6.58 -23.38 -4.20
CA TRP A 40 7.05 -23.43 -2.80
C TRP A 40 6.87 -24.79 -2.11
N ASP A 41 6.20 -25.75 -2.76
CA ASP A 41 5.79 -27.04 -2.16
C ASP A 41 4.92 -26.89 -0.89
N GLU A 42 4.29 -25.73 -0.73
CA GLU A 42 3.38 -25.41 0.37
C GLU A 42 1.93 -25.45 -0.12
N THR A 43 1.01 -25.94 0.73
CA THR A 43 -0.41 -26.05 0.37
C THR A 43 -1.32 -25.94 1.58
N ALA A 44 -2.58 -25.59 1.35
CA ALA A 44 -3.61 -25.47 2.36
C ALA A 44 -5.03 -25.68 1.80
N SER A 45 -5.95 -26.03 2.68
CA SER A 45 -7.38 -25.95 2.48
C SER A 45 -7.87 -24.59 2.97
N VAL A 46 -8.51 -23.80 2.11
CA VAL A 46 -9.04 -22.47 2.45
C VAL A 46 -10.56 -22.51 2.51
N THR A 47 -11.13 -22.21 3.67
CA THR A 47 -12.59 -22.20 3.89
C THR A 47 -13.06 -20.92 4.57
N VAL A 48 -14.37 -20.75 4.72
CA VAL A 48 -14.99 -19.64 5.48
C VAL A 48 -15.58 -20.21 6.77
N ALA A 49 -15.44 -19.49 7.87
CA ALA A 49 -16.07 -19.85 9.15
C ALA A 49 -16.58 -18.61 9.89
N ALA A 50 -17.61 -18.79 10.71
CA ALA A 50 -17.95 -17.79 11.73
C ALA A 50 -16.89 -17.81 12.84
N SER A 51 -16.67 -16.70 13.54
CA SER A 51 -15.68 -16.59 14.62
C SER A 51 -15.88 -17.63 15.73
N SER A 52 -17.12 -18.04 15.98
CA SER A 52 -17.48 -19.07 16.97
C SER A 52 -17.30 -20.51 16.47
N GLN A 53 -16.92 -20.71 15.21
CA GLN A 53 -16.88 -22.00 14.52
C GLN A 53 -15.53 -22.29 13.86
N VAL A 54 -14.46 -21.62 14.31
CA VAL A 54 -13.10 -21.88 13.82
C VAL A 54 -12.66 -23.29 14.24
N PRO A 55 -12.31 -24.17 13.29
CA PRO A 55 -11.81 -25.51 13.61
C PRO A 55 -10.53 -25.44 14.45
N ALA A 56 -10.36 -26.38 15.38
CA ALA A 56 -9.15 -26.47 16.18
C ALA A 56 -7.91 -26.68 15.28
N GLY A 57 -6.87 -25.88 15.49
CA GLY A 57 -5.63 -25.91 14.70
C GLY A 57 -5.72 -25.25 13.32
N ALA A 58 -6.86 -24.67 12.95
CA ALA A 58 -6.95 -23.85 11.74
C ALA A 58 -6.27 -22.50 11.93
N TRP A 59 -5.69 -21.97 10.86
CA TRP A 59 -5.04 -20.66 10.82
C TRP A 59 -6.06 -19.60 10.38
N PRO A 60 -6.49 -18.69 11.26
CA PRO A 60 -7.52 -17.73 10.92
C PRO A 60 -6.93 -16.50 10.22
N ILE A 61 -7.59 -16.07 9.14
CA ILE A 61 -7.42 -14.74 8.54
C ILE A 61 -8.68 -13.95 8.89
N ARG A 62 -8.52 -12.95 9.76
CA ARG A 62 -9.60 -12.13 10.33
C ARG A 62 -9.70 -10.81 9.60
N ILE A 63 -10.86 -10.53 9.01
CA ILE A 63 -11.17 -9.25 8.37
C ILE A 63 -11.82 -8.35 9.41
N VAL A 64 -11.19 -7.22 9.76
CA VAL A 64 -11.63 -6.30 10.84
C VAL A 64 -11.78 -4.88 10.33
N ASP A 65 -12.60 -4.05 10.99
CA ASP A 65 -12.78 -2.63 10.60
C ASP A 65 -11.52 -1.79 10.83
N ASP A 66 -10.94 -1.94 12.03
CA ASP A 66 -9.80 -1.16 12.46
C ASP A 66 -8.64 -2.09 12.79
N SER A 67 -7.58 -1.92 12.02
CA SER A 67 -6.29 -2.55 12.22
C SER A 67 -5.24 -1.47 11.99
N ALA A 68 -4.20 -1.46 12.83
CA ALA A 68 -3.08 -0.54 12.68
C ALA A 68 -2.41 -0.69 11.31
N LEU A 69 -2.46 -1.89 10.73
CA LEU A 69 -1.94 -2.26 9.42
C LEU A 69 -3.04 -2.77 8.49
N LEU A 70 -2.85 -2.63 7.17
CA LEU A 70 -3.78 -3.25 6.22
C LEU A 70 -3.77 -4.77 6.34
N GLY A 71 -2.61 -5.37 6.61
CA GLY A 71 -2.45 -6.79 6.91
C GLY A 71 -1.28 -6.99 7.85
N VAL A 72 -1.41 -7.99 8.72
CA VAL A 72 -0.30 -8.54 9.48
C VAL A 72 -0.64 -9.98 9.83
N HIS A 73 0.24 -10.92 9.50
CA HIS A 73 0.20 -12.23 10.11
C HIS A 73 1.04 -12.26 11.39
N ASN A 74 0.79 -13.21 12.27
CA ASN A 74 1.52 -13.41 13.51
C ASN A 74 1.35 -14.86 13.96
N ASP A 75 2.10 -15.27 14.97
CA ASP A 75 2.02 -16.58 15.58
C ASP A 75 1.64 -16.49 17.06
N ASP A 76 0.78 -17.40 17.52
CA ASP A 76 0.56 -17.66 18.95
C ASP A 76 0.92 -19.11 19.29
N ARG A 77 2.21 -19.32 19.59
CA ARG A 77 2.75 -20.62 20.05
C ARG A 77 2.54 -21.75 19.04
N GLY A 78 2.90 -21.50 17.78
CA GLY A 78 2.73 -22.43 16.66
C GLY A 78 1.33 -22.42 16.05
N HIS A 79 0.55 -21.37 16.29
CA HIS A 79 -0.74 -21.12 15.65
C HIS A 79 -0.71 -19.80 14.86
N PRO A 80 -0.27 -19.84 13.60
CA PRO A 80 -0.31 -18.70 12.71
C PRO A 80 -1.73 -18.17 12.51
N TYR A 81 -1.85 -16.85 12.48
CA TYR A 81 -3.06 -16.14 12.14
C TYR A 81 -2.72 -14.84 11.42
N ALA A 82 -3.69 -14.28 10.68
CA ALA A 82 -3.58 -12.95 10.13
C ALA A 82 -4.78 -12.08 10.51
N VAL A 83 -4.51 -10.79 10.63
CA VAL A 83 -5.52 -9.73 10.78
C VAL A 83 -5.37 -8.79 9.60
N ILE A 84 -6.45 -8.60 8.85
CA ILE A 84 -6.48 -7.72 7.69
C ILE A 84 -7.60 -6.70 7.83
N ARG A 85 -7.34 -5.47 7.40
CA ARG A 85 -8.33 -4.39 7.40
C ARG A 85 -9.34 -4.61 6.29
N ALA A 86 -10.60 -4.35 6.61
CA ALA A 86 -11.70 -4.32 5.66
C ALA A 86 -11.57 -3.07 4.76
N ALA A 87 -10.76 -3.18 3.71
CA ALA A 87 -10.55 -2.17 2.67
C ALA A 87 -11.08 -2.67 1.32
N THR A 88 -11.14 -1.80 0.30
CA THR A 88 -11.65 -2.17 -1.04
C THR A 88 -10.85 -3.27 -1.73
N ASP A 89 -9.58 -3.44 -1.37
CA ASP A 89 -8.62 -4.40 -1.93
C ASP A 89 -8.21 -5.49 -0.92
N TRP A 90 -8.99 -5.69 0.14
CA TRP A 90 -8.71 -6.66 1.21
C TRP A 90 -8.38 -8.08 0.71
N THR A 91 -8.84 -8.45 -0.50
CA THR A 91 -8.56 -9.77 -1.09
C THR A 91 -7.10 -9.95 -1.48
N ILE A 92 -6.42 -8.87 -1.86
CA ILE A 92 -4.98 -8.86 -2.16
C ILE A 92 -4.22 -9.05 -0.86
N THR A 93 -4.57 -8.29 0.19
CA THR A 93 -3.98 -8.46 1.51
C THR A 93 -4.23 -9.85 2.08
N ALA A 94 -5.45 -10.39 1.96
CA ALA A 94 -5.76 -11.76 2.39
C ALA A 94 -4.89 -12.79 1.69
N SER A 95 -4.64 -12.60 0.39
CA SER A 95 -3.74 -13.44 -0.41
C SER A 95 -2.30 -13.27 0.05
N HIS A 96 -1.82 -12.05 0.23
CA HIS A 96 -0.48 -11.72 0.70
C HIS A 96 -0.17 -12.44 2.01
N GLU A 97 -0.99 -12.22 3.04
CA GLU A 97 -0.79 -12.83 4.36
C GLU A 97 -0.93 -14.36 4.34
N LEU A 98 -1.83 -14.88 3.50
CA LEU A 98 -1.96 -16.32 3.32
C LEU A 98 -0.65 -16.94 2.81
N LEU A 99 -0.09 -16.39 1.73
CA LEU A 99 1.11 -16.93 1.12
C LEU A 99 2.33 -16.81 2.04
N GLU A 100 2.44 -15.71 2.79
CA GLU A 100 3.50 -15.53 3.77
C GLU A 100 3.38 -16.49 4.95
N MET A 101 2.20 -16.65 5.54
CA MET A 101 2.00 -17.65 6.60
C MET A 101 2.35 -19.08 6.14
N LEU A 102 2.07 -19.43 4.88
CA LEU A 102 2.37 -20.76 4.36
C LEU A 102 3.88 -21.04 4.26
N VAL A 103 4.69 -20.02 3.97
CA VAL A 103 6.14 -20.16 3.80
C VAL A 103 6.90 -19.86 5.08
N ASN A 104 6.44 -18.88 5.85
CA ASN A 104 7.10 -18.35 7.03
C ASN A 104 6.09 -18.15 8.20
N PRO A 105 5.49 -19.24 8.71
CA PRO A 105 4.39 -19.17 9.69
C PRO A 105 4.76 -18.43 10.98
N GLU A 106 6.00 -18.59 11.44
CA GLU A 106 6.50 -18.00 12.70
C GLU A 106 7.19 -16.64 12.47
N GLY A 107 7.39 -16.24 11.21
CA GLY A 107 8.09 -14.99 10.87
C GLY A 107 9.60 -15.05 11.15
N ASP A 108 10.21 -16.23 11.14
CA ASP A 108 11.63 -16.46 11.48
C ASP A 108 12.43 -17.16 10.37
N ARG A 109 11.78 -17.52 9.26
CA ARG A 109 12.44 -18.17 8.13
C ARG A 109 13.37 -17.20 7.43
N VAL A 110 14.63 -17.60 7.33
CA VAL A 110 15.67 -16.87 6.60
C VAL A 110 16.31 -17.71 5.50
N ILE A 111 16.89 -17.03 4.51
CA ILE A 111 17.77 -17.62 3.50
C ILE A 111 19.14 -16.96 3.60
N ASP A 112 20.18 -17.75 3.83
CA ASP A 112 21.53 -17.22 3.87
C ASP A 112 22.03 -16.83 2.46
N GLY A 113 22.53 -15.60 2.33
CA GLY A 113 23.11 -15.10 1.10
C GLY A 113 24.33 -14.20 1.35
N PRO A 114 25.06 -13.79 0.30
CA PRO A 114 26.01 -12.70 0.42
C PRO A 114 25.24 -11.40 0.70
N ASP A 115 25.88 -10.47 1.38
CA ASP A 115 25.36 -9.11 1.49
C ASP A 115 25.36 -8.43 0.11
N ILE A 116 24.22 -7.85 -0.27
CA ILE A 116 24.06 -7.09 -1.52
C ILE A 116 24.53 -5.64 -1.38
N ASP A 117 24.76 -5.16 -0.16
CA ASP A 117 25.35 -3.85 0.09
C ASP A 117 26.81 -3.82 -0.42
N PRO A 118 27.16 -2.94 -1.38
CA PRO A 118 28.50 -2.86 -1.93
C PRO A 118 29.57 -2.47 -0.90
N ASP A 119 29.19 -1.86 0.23
CA ASP A 119 30.09 -1.50 1.33
C ASP A 119 30.38 -2.68 2.27
N HIS A 120 29.61 -3.77 2.15
CA HIS A 120 29.73 -4.98 2.96
C HIS A 120 30.13 -6.22 2.14
N ARG A 121 30.83 -6.02 1.03
CA ARG A 121 31.30 -7.11 0.16
C ARG A 121 32.01 -8.22 0.93
N GLY A 122 31.60 -9.45 0.66
CA GLY A 122 32.16 -10.66 1.28
C GLY A 122 31.52 -11.03 2.62
N ARG A 123 30.57 -10.23 3.14
CA ARG A 123 29.75 -10.63 4.27
C ARG A 123 28.66 -11.61 3.85
N ARG A 124 28.22 -12.41 4.83
CA ARG A 124 27.09 -13.33 4.75
C ARG A 124 26.00 -12.79 5.67
N VAL A 125 24.76 -12.78 5.17
CA VAL A 125 23.59 -12.23 5.85
C VAL A 125 22.41 -13.20 5.74
N GLU A 126 21.42 -12.97 6.57
CA GLU A 126 20.21 -13.79 6.68
C GLU A 126 19.02 -12.98 6.11
N TYR A 127 18.63 -13.26 4.87
CA TYR A 127 17.47 -12.60 4.24
C TYR A 127 16.18 -13.14 4.82
N LEU A 128 15.34 -12.27 5.37
CA LEU A 128 14.03 -12.65 5.88
C LEU A 128 13.12 -13.05 4.70
N VAL A 129 12.50 -14.23 4.80
CA VAL A 129 11.66 -14.77 3.72
C VAL A 129 10.24 -14.24 3.85
N GLU A 130 9.99 -13.13 3.17
CA GLU A 130 8.67 -12.52 2.99
C GLU A 130 8.34 -12.63 1.50
N VAL A 131 7.51 -13.62 1.16
CA VAL A 131 7.33 -14.01 -0.24
C VAL A 131 6.46 -13.05 -1.03
N CYS A 132 5.86 -12.04 -0.39
CA CYS A 132 5.05 -11.06 -1.07
C CYS A 132 5.65 -9.65 -1.00
N ASP A 133 6.40 -9.30 0.05
CA ASP A 133 6.96 -7.95 0.31
C ASP A 133 7.64 -7.28 -0.89
N ALA A 134 8.57 -7.96 -1.57
CA ALA A 134 9.32 -7.33 -2.65
C ALA A 134 8.54 -7.20 -3.97
N CYS A 135 7.39 -7.87 -4.09
CA CYS A 135 6.49 -7.77 -5.24
C CYS A 135 5.09 -7.26 -4.84
N GLN A 136 4.95 -6.71 -3.64
CA GLN A 136 3.65 -6.45 -2.99
C GLN A 136 2.74 -5.47 -3.75
N VAL A 137 3.32 -4.73 -4.69
CA VAL A 137 2.61 -3.78 -5.56
C VAL A 137 1.93 -4.44 -6.77
N TYR A 138 2.25 -5.71 -7.03
CA TYR A 138 1.71 -6.48 -8.15
C TYR A 138 0.62 -7.43 -7.67
N ASP A 139 -0.45 -7.49 -8.45
CA ASP A 139 -1.54 -8.43 -8.27
C ASP A 139 -1.89 -9.10 -9.60
N TYR A 140 -2.72 -10.14 -9.52
CA TYR A 140 -3.33 -10.74 -10.68
C TYR A 140 -4.72 -11.29 -10.35
N PRO A 141 -5.59 -11.44 -11.35
CA PRO A 141 -6.92 -11.99 -11.13
C PRO A 141 -6.90 -13.52 -11.06
N VAL A 142 -7.57 -14.07 -10.05
CA VAL A 142 -8.09 -15.44 -10.05
C VAL A 142 -9.60 -15.36 -10.20
N GLY A 143 -10.06 -15.51 -11.45
CA GLY A 143 -11.44 -15.19 -11.81
C GLY A 143 -11.69 -13.68 -11.68
N THR A 144 -12.63 -13.30 -10.82
CA THR A 144 -13.02 -11.91 -10.50
C THR A 144 -12.34 -11.38 -9.23
N VAL A 145 -11.52 -12.19 -8.57
CA VAL A 145 -10.86 -11.83 -7.30
C VAL A 145 -9.40 -11.49 -7.57
N PRO A 146 -8.94 -10.25 -7.31
CA PRO A 146 -7.52 -9.93 -7.35
C PRO A 146 -6.79 -10.53 -6.15
N VAL A 147 -5.63 -11.13 -6.41
CA VAL A 147 -4.75 -11.79 -5.43
C VAL A 147 -3.31 -11.28 -5.59
N SER A 148 -2.49 -11.34 -4.53
CA SER A 148 -1.10 -10.88 -4.55
C SER A 148 -0.23 -11.69 -5.51
N ASP A 149 0.72 -11.03 -6.15
CA ASP A 149 1.91 -11.70 -6.69
C ASP A 149 2.78 -12.24 -5.55
N PHE A 150 3.71 -13.14 -5.89
CA PHE A 150 4.66 -13.71 -4.93
C PHE A 150 6.01 -14.03 -5.59
N LEU A 151 7.05 -13.96 -4.77
CA LEU A 151 8.43 -14.29 -5.11
C LEU A 151 8.59 -15.80 -5.27
N ILE A 152 9.49 -16.20 -6.17
CA ILE A 152 9.95 -17.60 -6.26
C ILE A 152 11.30 -17.74 -5.53
N PRO A 153 11.73 -18.96 -5.14
CA PRO A 153 12.97 -19.17 -4.38
C PRO A 153 14.22 -18.56 -5.01
N GLU A 154 14.27 -18.44 -6.34
CA GLU A 154 15.36 -17.82 -7.10
C GLU A 154 15.56 -16.32 -6.79
N TYR A 155 14.52 -15.62 -6.31
CA TYR A 155 14.63 -14.22 -5.91
C TYR A 155 15.68 -13.99 -4.82
N PHE A 156 15.75 -14.90 -3.84
CA PHE A 156 16.66 -14.83 -2.70
C PHE A 156 18.09 -15.32 -3.02
N ARG A 157 18.46 -15.38 -4.31
CA ARG A 157 19.78 -15.87 -4.78
C ARG A 157 20.48 -14.77 -5.58
N PRO A 158 21.16 -13.81 -4.92
CA PRO A 158 21.75 -12.64 -5.58
C PRO A 158 22.92 -13.00 -6.52
N GLU A 159 23.51 -14.18 -6.32
CA GLU A 159 24.58 -14.76 -7.14
C GLU A 159 24.10 -15.19 -8.54
N ARG A 160 22.77 -15.38 -8.70
CA ARG A 160 22.20 -15.90 -9.95
C ARG A 160 22.15 -14.78 -11.00
N PRO A 161 22.45 -15.10 -12.27
CA PRO A 161 22.22 -14.14 -13.36
C PRO A 161 20.76 -13.72 -13.41
N ALA A 162 20.50 -12.49 -13.85
CA ALA A 162 19.15 -11.96 -14.15
C ALA A 162 18.56 -12.63 -15.41
N THR A 163 18.42 -13.95 -15.37
CA THR A 163 17.90 -14.77 -16.47
C THR A 163 16.76 -15.64 -15.93
N GLY A 164 15.54 -15.29 -16.32
CA GLY A 164 14.33 -15.96 -15.85
C GLY A 164 13.47 -15.07 -14.96
N ARG A 165 12.32 -15.60 -14.55
CA ARG A 165 11.42 -14.94 -13.62
C ARG A 165 11.91 -15.13 -12.19
N VAL A 166 11.73 -14.14 -11.34
CA VAL A 166 12.03 -14.21 -9.90
C VAL A 166 10.79 -13.94 -9.02
N ASP A 167 9.70 -13.57 -9.65
CA ASP A 167 8.34 -13.50 -9.13
C ASP A 167 7.41 -14.29 -10.06
N PHE A 168 6.23 -14.67 -9.59
CA PHE A 168 5.30 -15.50 -10.35
C PHE A 168 4.85 -14.81 -11.66
N LEU A 169 4.59 -13.50 -11.62
CA LEU A 169 4.18 -12.74 -12.80
C LEU A 169 5.35 -12.35 -13.74
N GLY A 170 6.59 -12.41 -13.27
CA GLY A 170 7.79 -12.00 -14.02
C GLY A 170 7.89 -10.48 -14.19
N ARG A 171 7.47 -9.72 -13.18
CA ARG A 171 7.53 -8.26 -13.10
C ARG A 171 8.87 -7.75 -12.60
N LEU A 172 9.56 -8.53 -11.77
CA LEU A 172 10.85 -8.16 -11.23
C LEU A 172 11.97 -8.46 -12.23
N SER A 173 12.94 -7.55 -12.32
CA SER A 173 13.96 -7.60 -13.36
C SER A 173 15.14 -8.52 -13.02
N SER A 174 15.39 -8.75 -11.72
CA SER A 174 16.49 -9.57 -11.23
C SER A 174 16.25 -10.08 -9.80
N PRO A 175 17.03 -11.07 -9.31
CA PRO A 175 17.08 -11.38 -7.89
C PRO A 175 17.34 -10.12 -7.04
N MET A 176 16.74 -10.07 -5.85
CA MET A 176 16.87 -8.97 -4.90
C MET A 176 16.40 -7.58 -5.41
N ASP A 177 15.67 -7.51 -6.52
CA ASP A 177 15.10 -6.27 -7.05
C ASP A 177 13.98 -5.74 -6.15
N VAL A 178 13.93 -4.42 -5.95
CA VAL A 178 12.99 -3.76 -5.04
C VAL A 178 12.27 -2.65 -5.80
N PRO A 179 11.04 -2.89 -6.30
CA PRO A 179 10.22 -1.85 -6.93
C PRO A 179 9.86 -0.72 -5.98
N LYS A 180 9.47 0.44 -6.55
CA LYS A 180 8.86 1.55 -5.79
C LYS A 180 7.69 1.02 -4.95
N GLY A 181 7.67 1.40 -3.67
CA GLY A 181 6.68 0.93 -2.70
C GLY A 181 6.98 -0.42 -2.07
N CYS A 182 8.02 -1.14 -2.50
CA CYS A 182 8.42 -2.41 -1.91
C CYS A 182 9.70 -2.26 -1.06
N HIS A 183 10.06 -3.31 -0.35
CA HIS A 183 11.31 -3.37 0.40
C HIS A 183 11.87 -4.80 0.46
N LEU A 184 13.15 -4.91 0.79
CA LEU A 184 13.83 -6.18 1.07
C LEU A 184 14.66 -6.02 2.33
N SER A 185 14.46 -6.89 3.33
CA SER A 185 15.15 -6.83 4.62
C SER A 185 15.99 -8.07 4.89
N TRP A 186 17.12 -7.87 5.58
CA TRP A 186 17.99 -8.94 6.05
C TRP A 186 18.62 -8.59 7.39
N TRP A 187 18.97 -9.62 8.14
CA TRP A 187 19.75 -9.51 9.37
C TRP A 187 21.24 -9.69 9.04
N ASP A 188 22.08 -8.75 9.49
CA ASP A 188 23.55 -8.93 9.47
C ASP A 188 24.00 -9.44 10.84
N PRO A 189 24.43 -10.72 10.96
CA PRO A 189 24.87 -11.28 12.23
C PRO A 189 26.17 -10.67 12.76
N GLN A 190 26.94 -9.95 11.93
CA GLN A 190 28.19 -9.31 12.35
C GLN A 190 27.95 -8.02 13.11
N ASP A 191 27.05 -7.16 12.62
CA ASP A 191 26.72 -5.90 13.28
C ASP A 191 25.43 -5.96 14.10
N ARG A 192 24.75 -7.11 14.06
CA ARG A 192 23.53 -7.44 14.82
C ARG A 192 22.42 -6.42 14.62
N ARG A 193 22.18 -6.07 13.34
CA ARG A 193 21.14 -5.12 12.97
C ARG A 193 20.38 -5.56 11.74
N TRP A 194 19.18 -5.00 11.61
CA TRP A 194 18.41 -5.10 10.39
C TRP A 194 18.90 -4.10 9.37
N HIS A 195 19.11 -4.60 8.16
CA HIS A 195 19.39 -3.82 6.97
C HIS A 195 18.24 -3.96 5.99
N GLN A 196 18.08 -2.97 5.14
CA GLN A 196 17.03 -2.95 4.14
C GLN A 196 17.48 -2.22 2.88
N ARG A 197 17.14 -2.80 1.73
CA ARG A 197 17.25 -2.13 0.44
C ARG A 197 15.95 -1.40 0.15
N GLN A 198 16.07 -0.11 -0.15
CA GLN A 198 14.98 0.76 -0.59
C GLN A 198 14.84 0.73 -2.11
N ALA A 199 13.66 1.13 -2.59
CA ALA A 199 13.36 1.16 -4.02
C ALA A 199 14.23 2.12 -4.84
N ASP A 200 14.78 3.15 -4.21
CA ASP A 200 15.74 4.09 -4.83
C ASP A 200 17.18 3.55 -4.84
N GLY A 201 17.38 2.30 -4.41
CA GLY A 201 18.67 1.62 -4.36
C GLY A 201 19.50 1.93 -3.11
N ARG A 202 19.01 2.77 -2.18
CA ARG A 202 19.71 3.01 -0.92
C ARG A 202 19.64 1.80 0.00
N PHE A 203 20.73 1.61 0.74
CA PHE A 203 20.82 0.69 1.85
C PHE A 203 20.61 1.47 3.14
N VAL A 204 19.62 1.04 3.94
CA VAL A 204 19.31 1.65 5.24
C VAL A 204 19.41 0.59 6.31
N ARG A 205 19.59 1.05 7.53
CA ARG A 205 19.74 0.20 8.70
C ARG A 205 18.91 0.77 9.84
N ASP A 206 18.43 -0.11 10.72
CA ASP A 206 17.69 0.28 11.89
C ASP A 206 18.49 1.16 12.88
N ALA A 207 17.77 1.72 13.87
CA ALA A 207 18.34 2.53 14.94
C ALA A 207 18.96 1.66 16.06
N ALA A 208 18.36 0.50 16.35
CA ALA A 208 18.86 -0.63 17.14
C ALA A 208 17.74 -1.69 17.24
N SER A 209 18.07 -2.98 17.17
CA SER A 209 17.13 -4.10 17.36
C SER A 209 16.62 -4.20 18.81
N ALA A 210 15.38 -4.65 18.97
CA ALA A 210 14.67 -4.72 20.24
C ALA A 210 14.49 -6.16 20.74
N ASP A 211 15.27 -7.14 20.27
CA ASP A 211 15.22 -8.55 20.72
C ASP A 211 13.75 -9.04 20.88
N ALA A 212 12.92 -8.77 19.86
CA ALA A 212 11.49 -9.06 19.86
C ALA A 212 11.18 -10.53 19.52
N GLY A 213 9.90 -10.93 19.67
CA GLY A 213 9.44 -12.32 19.61
C GLY A 213 9.92 -13.12 18.40
N SER A 214 9.54 -12.71 17.19
CA SER A 214 10.05 -13.28 15.93
C SER A 214 10.97 -12.31 15.18
N LEU A 215 11.78 -12.83 14.26
CA LEU A 215 12.66 -11.99 13.42
C LEU A 215 11.86 -10.94 12.64
N ARG A 216 10.68 -11.29 12.12
CA ARG A 216 9.78 -10.36 11.46
C ARG A 216 9.30 -9.25 12.39
N GLN A 217 8.86 -9.59 13.61
CA GLN A 217 8.43 -8.59 14.59
C GLN A 217 9.58 -7.67 14.98
N ASP A 218 10.77 -8.22 15.23
CA ASP A 218 11.96 -7.43 15.55
C ASP A 218 12.32 -6.48 14.42
N ARG A 219 12.27 -6.96 13.17
CA ARG A 219 12.44 -6.16 11.95
C ARG A 219 11.42 -5.02 11.87
N ASP A 220 10.14 -5.29 12.12
CA ASP A 220 9.09 -4.28 12.03
C ASP A 220 9.21 -3.21 13.12
N GLU A 221 9.47 -3.61 14.37
CA GLU A 221 9.67 -2.69 15.49
C GLU A 221 10.91 -1.80 15.28
N ALA A 222 12.03 -2.39 14.83
CA ALA A 222 13.29 -1.69 14.64
C ALA A 222 13.18 -0.57 13.58
N PHE A 223 12.39 -0.77 12.54
CA PHE A 223 12.19 0.23 11.50
C PHE A 223 10.99 1.17 11.73
N ALA A 224 9.94 0.72 12.41
CA ALA A 224 8.86 1.60 12.85
C ALA A 224 9.40 2.68 13.81
N ALA A 225 10.29 2.30 14.73
CA ALA A 225 10.99 3.25 15.60
C ALA A 225 11.84 4.29 14.84
N ALA A 226 12.33 3.93 13.64
CA ALA A 226 13.17 4.81 12.82
C ALA A 226 12.36 5.77 11.92
N THR A 227 11.16 5.36 11.48
CA THR A 227 10.38 6.07 10.45
C THR A 227 9.09 6.69 10.96
N GLY A 228 8.54 6.20 12.08
CA GLY A 228 7.22 6.59 12.57
C GLY A 228 6.05 6.05 11.73
N GLU A 229 6.33 5.20 10.74
CA GLU A 229 5.34 4.59 9.85
C GLU A 229 5.14 3.10 10.17
N LEU A 230 3.91 2.63 9.99
CA LEU A 230 3.54 1.23 10.15
C LEU A 230 3.64 0.51 8.78
N ARG A 231 4.29 -0.67 8.74
CA ARG A 231 4.61 -1.45 7.51
C ARG A 231 3.46 -2.32 7.02
N HIS A 232 3.41 -2.67 5.72
CA HIS A 232 2.35 -3.47 5.07
C HIS A 232 1.07 -2.69 4.65
N ASP A 233 1.18 -1.39 4.37
CA ASP A 233 0.14 -0.70 3.58
C ASP A 233 0.36 -0.95 2.07
N LEU A 234 -0.18 -2.08 1.59
CA LEU A 234 -0.16 -2.47 0.17
C LEU A 234 -0.68 -1.37 -0.75
N GLN A 235 -1.67 -0.59 -0.31
CA GLN A 235 -2.19 0.48 -1.13
C GLN A 235 -1.22 1.66 -1.21
N ALA A 236 -0.60 2.06 -0.10
CA ALA A 236 0.43 3.09 -0.10
C ALA A 236 1.62 2.67 -0.97
N ALA A 237 2.03 1.41 -0.88
CA ALA A 237 3.05 0.84 -1.75
C ALA A 237 2.68 0.95 -3.24
N ARG A 238 1.46 0.53 -3.61
CA ARG A 238 0.97 0.62 -5.01
C ARG A 238 0.87 2.05 -5.48
N ARG A 239 0.34 2.94 -4.65
CA ARG A 239 0.24 4.37 -4.97
C ARG A 239 1.61 5.02 -5.13
N ALA A 240 2.58 4.65 -4.30
CA ALA A 240 3.97 5.07 -4.47
C ALA A 240 4.58 4.57 -5.77
N MET A 241 4.27 3.32 -6.18
CA MET A 241 4.70 2.78 -7.48
C MET A 241 4.07 3.56 -8.65
N PHE A 242 2.77 3.80 -8.60
CA PHE A 242 2.02 4.46 -9.67
C PHE A 242 2.01 5.99 -9.57
N ARG A 243 2.76 6.58 -8.63
CA ARG A 243 2.89 8.04 -8.48
C ARG A 243 3.26 8.69 -9.80
N ASP A 244 4.31 8.21 -10.46
CA ASP A 244 4.79 8.79 -11.72
C ASP A 244 3.71 8.72 -12.81
N VAL A 245 2.90 7.66 -12.81
CA VAL A 245 1.77 7.49 -13.76
C VAL A 245 0.65 8.47 -13.43
N ALA A 246 0.29 8.63 -12.16
CA ALA A 246 -0.70 9.60 -11.71
C ALA A 246 -0.24 11.04 -12.00
N GLU A 247 1.02 11.36 -11.74
CA GLU A 247 1.64 12.64 -12.08
C GLU A 247 1.62 12.91 -13.57
N ALA A 248 1.94 11.92 -14.41
CA ALA A 248 1.86 12.05 -15.86
C ALA A 248 0.41 12.26 -16.34
N ALA A 249 -0.56 11.53 -15.77
CA ALA A 249 -1.97 11.71 -16.08
C ALA A 249 -2.47 13.11 -15.69
N LEU A 250 -2.07 13.61 -14.51
CA LEU A 250 -2.37 14.95 -14.05
C LEU A 250 -1.66 16.02 -14.90
N GLN A 251 -0.42 15.78 -15.31
CA GLN A 251 0.29 16.70 -16.20
C GLN A 251 -0.43 16.80 -17.55
N GLU A 252 -0.87 15.69 -18.12
CA GLU A 252 -1.66 15.69 -19.36
C GLU A 252 -3.01 16.39 -19.17
N LEU A 253 -3.68 16.18 -18.05
CA LEU A 253 -4.95 16.85 -17.75
C LEU A 253 -4.78 18.38 -17.70
N PHE A 254 -3.79 18.90 -16.98
CA PHE A 254 -3.64 20.35 -16.82
C PHE A 254 -2.94 21.02 -18.02
N ALA A 255 -1.99 20.33 -18.64
CA ALA A 255 -1.19 20.90 -19.71
C ALA A 255 -1.76 20.60 -21.10
N GLY A 256 -2.35 19.41 -21.33
CA GLY A 256 -2.75 18.90 -22.66
C GLY A 256 -4.24 19.00 -22.95
N ASP A 257 -5.10 18.87 -21.95
CA ASP A 257 -6.56 18.79 -22.13
C ASP A 257 -7.19 20.16 -22.45
N GLN A 258 -7.89 20.23 -23.58
CA GLN A 258 -8.52 21.47 -24.05
C GLN A 258 -9.69 21.94 -23.16
N ARG A 259 -10.49 21.01 -22.63
CA ARG A 259 -11.67 21.34 -21.79
C ARG A 259 -11.20 21.79 -20.40
N MET A 260 -10.16 21.17 -19.85
CA MET A 260 -9.50 21.65 -18.63
C MET A 260 -8.92 23.06 -18.80
N ARG A 261 -8.23 23.35 -19.91
CA ARG A 261 -7.75 24.72 -20.20
C ARG A 261 -8.88 25.74 -20.25
N GLN A 262 -10.05 25.36 -20.77
CA GLN A 262 -11.24 26.24 -20.78
C GLN A 262 -11.80 26.46 -19.38
N ILE A 263 -11.83 25.44 -18.53
CA ILE A 263 -12.23 25.55 -17.12
C ILE A 263 -11.29 26.52 -16.39
N ILE A 264 -9.98 26.34 -16.53
CA ILE A 264 -8.97 27.22 -15.93
C ILE A 264 -9.13 28.67 -16.42
N ALA A 265 -9.31 28.89 -17.73
CA ALA A 265 -9.50 30.22 -18.28
C ALA A 265 -10.78 30.90 -17.77
N ARG A 266 -11.88 30.15 -17.66
CA ARG A 266 -13.14 30.66 -17.09
C ARG A 266 -13.02 30.98 -15.61
N ALA A 267 -12.33 30.14 -14.84
CA ALA A 267 -12.05 30.41 -13.44
C ALA A 267 -11.25 31.72 -13.28
N ALA A 268 -10.18 31.88 -14.08
CA ALA A 268 -9.35 33.08 -14.05
C ALA A 268 -10.15 34.35 -14.38
N GLU A 269 -11.01 34.30 -15.41
CA GLU A 269 -11.89 35.42 -15.76
C GLU A 269 -12.90 35.72 -14.64
N LYS A 270 -13.58 34.69 -14.12
CA LYS A 270 -14.61 34.80 -13.09
C LYS A 270 -14.07 35.40 -11.79
N TYR A 271 -12.87 35.03 -11.38
CA TYR A 271 -12.25 35.45 -10.13
C TYR A 271 -11.25 36.60 -10.29
N GLY A 272 -11.04 37.09 -11.52
CA GLY A 272 -10.12 38.19 -11.82
C GLY A 272 -8.65 37.85 -11.55
N TRP A 273 -8.26 36.58 -11.75
CA TRP A 273 -6.90 36.12 -11.49
C TRP A 273 -5.94 36.59 -12.59
N ASP A 274 -4.77 37.06 -12.17
CA ASP A 274 -3.65 37.22 -13.08
C ASP A 274 -3.00 35.86 -13.42
N ARG A 275 -1.95 35.89 -14.25
CA ARG A 275 -1.24 34.68 -14.65
C ARG A 275 -0.63 33.94 -13.47
N ALA A 276 -0.02 34.64 -12.52
CA ALA A 276 0.65 34.00 -11.39
C ALA A 276 -0.37 33.33 -10.46
N GLN A 277 -1.50 33.98 -10.21
CA GLN A 277 -2.61 33.44 -9.43
C GLN A 277 -3.25 32.23 -10.12
N THR A 278 -3.39 32.26 -11.45
CA THR A 278 -3.92 31.13 -12.23
C THR A 278 -2.97 29.93 -12.19
N GLU A 279 -1.66 30.16 -12.30
CA GLU A 279 -0.64 29.11 -12.19
C GLU A 279 -0.59 28.53 -10.76
N GLU A 280 -0.77 29.36 -9.73
CA GLU A 280 -0.89 28.92 -8.34
C GLU A 280 -2.14 28.08 -8.11
N ALA A 281 -3.33 28.54 -8.53
CA ALA A 281 -4.57 27.78 -8.42
C ALA A 281 -4.46 26.40 -9.10
N SER A 282 -3.88 26.36 -10.30
CA SER A 282 -3.67 25.13 -11.05
C SER A 282 -2.69 24.18 -10.34
N ARG A 283 -1.60 24.72 -9.77
CA ARG A 283 -0.62 23.94 -9.02
C ARG A 283 -1.23 23.32 -7.78
N GLU A 284 -1.95 24.10 -6.97
CA GLU A 284 -2.55 23.60 -5.73
C GLU A 284 -3.68 22.61 -6.00
N TYR A 285 -4.50 22.86 -7.03
CA TYR A 285 -5.52 21.90 -7.42
C TYR A 285 -4.90 20.56 -7.87
N ARG A 286 -3.84 20.60 -8.70
CA ARG A 286 -3.12 19.40 -9.12
C ARG A 286 -2.50 18.66 -7.93
N ARG A 287 -1.88 19.38 -6.99
CA ARG A 287 -1.30 18.80 -5.77
C ARG A 287 -2.35 18.11 -4.91
N HIS A 288 -3.52 18.71 -4.76
CA HIS A 288 -4.62 18.08 -4.05
C HIS A 288 -5.10 16.80 -4.74
N LEU A 289 -5.28 16.79 -6.06
CA LEU A 289 -5.66 15.55 -6.77
C LEU A 289 -4.62 14.44 -6.57
N LEU A 290 -3.33 14.79 -6.61
CA LEU A 290 -2.27 13.82 -6.33
C LEU A 290 -2.28 13.36 -4.87
N LEU A 291 -2.49 14.27 -3.92
CA LEU A 291 -2.58 13.94 -2.50
C LEU A 291 -3.78 13.02 -2.22
N ARG A 292 -4.93 13.27 -2.85
CA ARG A 292 -6.12 12.39 -2.80
C ARG A 292 -5.85 11.04 -3.44
N TYR A 293 -5.05 10.99 -4.51
CA TYR A 293 -4.65 9.74 -5.13
C TYR A 293 -3.78 8.94 -4.16
N LEU A 294 -2.75 9.56 -3.58
CA LEU A 294 -1.78 8.94 -2.66
C LEU A 294 -2.39 8.57 -1.29
N HIS A 295 -3.38 9.34 -0.84
CA HIS A 295 -3.98 9.25 0.50
C HIS A 295 -5.51 9.34 0.41
N PRO A 296 -6.22 8.29 -0.06
CA PRO A 296 -7.67 8.34 -0.28
C PRO A 296 -8.49 8.47 1.03
N GLY A 297 -7.89 8.15 2.17
CA GLY A 297 -8.48 8.32 3.50
C GLY A 297 -8.45 9.77 4.02
N LEU A 298 -7.80 10.70 3.29
CA LEU A 298 -7.78 12.11 3.64
C LEU A 298 -9.23 12.63 3.76
N ARG A 299 -9.52 13.38 4.82
CA ARG A 299 -10.89 13.85 5.13
C ARG A 299 -11.17 15.29 4.73
N VAL A 300 -10.12 16.04 4.44
CA VAL A 300 -10.18 17.48 4.16
C VAL A 300 -9.36 17.80 2.92
N ALA A 301 -9.79 18.79 2.16
CA ALA A 301 -9.05 19.25 1.02
C ALA A 301 -7.82 20.06 1.44
N ALA A 302 -6.62 19.52 1.13
CA ALA A 302 -5.36 20.24 1.31
C ALA A 302 -5.12 21.24 0.17
N LEU A 303 -5.93 22.29 0.12
CA LEU A 303 -5.97 23.31 -0.92
C LEU A 303 -5.88 24.71 -0.31
N ASN A 304 -5.25 25.64 -1.01
CA ASN A 304 -5.53 27.06 -0.76
C ASN A 304 -6.87 27.45 -1.41
N LYS A 305 -7.36 28.65 -1.07
CA LYS A 305 -8.62 29.17 -1.60
C LYS A 305 -8.69 29.19 -3.13
N ALA A 306 -7.57 29.49 -3.81
CA ALA A 306 -7.57 29.57 -5.27
C ALA A 306 -7.69 28.19 -5.93
N GLY A 307 -6.99 27.18 -5.40
CA GLY A 307 -7.10 25.79 -5.83
C GLY A 307 -8.49 25.21 -5.55
N ASP A 308 -9.08 25.52 -4.39
CA ASP A 308 -10.45 25.13 -4.05
C ASP A 308 -11.47 25.70 -5.02
N LEU A 309 -11.39 27.00 -5.35
CA LEU A 309 -12.26 27.62 -6.34
C LEU A 309 -12.12 27.00 -7.72
N LEU A 310 -10.89 26.65 -8.13
CA LEU A 310 -10.67 25.97 -9.41
C LEU A 310 -11.24 24.53 -9.41
N TRP A 311 -11.13 23.81 -8.30
CA TRP A 311 -11.75 22.48 -8.15
C TRP A 311 -13.26 22.57 -8.29
N HIS A 312 -13.90 23.58 -7.68
CA HIS A 312 -15.33 23.82 -7.81
C HIS A 312 -15.74 24.09 -9.27
N GLU A 313 -14.98 24.88 -10.03
CA GLU A 313 -15.25 25.09 -11.45
C GLU A 313 -15.15 23.79 -12.26
N HIS A 314 -14.24 22.89 -11.88
CA HIS A 314 -14.17 21.56 -12.51
C HIS A 314 -15.38 20.69 -12.15
N ILE A 315 -15.81 20.66 -10.89
CA ILE A 315 -16.99 19.89 -10.43
C ILE A 315 -18.26 20.34 -11.16
N ILE A 316 -18.43 21.64 -11.41
CA ILE A 316 -19.57 22.19 -12.15
C ILE A 316 -19.66 21.57 -13.55
N ASP A 317 -18.53 21.29 -14.19
CA ASP A 317 -18.47 20.48 -15.41
C ASP A 317 -18.57 18.98 -15.08
N THR A 318 -19.72 18.58 -14.52
CA THR A 318 -19.97 17.25 -13.93
C THR A 318 -19.60 16.05 -14.80
N GLU A 319 -19.78 16.16 -16.12
CA GLU A 319 -19.40 15.11 -17.07
C GLU A 319 -17.88 15.00 -17.17
N LYS A 320 -17.17 16.12 -17.34
CA LYS A 320 -15.72 16.15 -17.42
C LYS A 320 -15.07 15.70 -16.11
N TYR A 321 -15.59 16.19 -14.99
CA TYR A 321 -15.13 15.83 -13.66
C TYR A 321 -15.21 14.31 -13.44
N ARG A 322 -16.34 13.70 -13.80
CA ARG A 322 -16.50 12.24 -13.72
C ARG A 322 -15.47 11.50 -14.57
N GLN A 323 -15.29 11.90 -15.83
CA GLN A 323 -14.34 11.25 -16.75
C GLN A 323 -12.89 11.35 -16.24
N ASP A 324 -12.50 12.52 -15.72
CA ASP A 324 -11.16 12.75 -15.19
C ASP A 324 -10.93 11.97 -13.90
N CYS A 325 -11.93 11.95 -13.01
CA CYS A 325 -11.86 11.15 -11.80
C CYS A 325 -11.82 9.65 -12.10
N GLU A 326 -12.62 9.13 -13.03
CA GLU A 326 -12.55 7.74 -13.48
C GLU A 326 -11.16 7.40 -14.05
N ARG A 327 -10.54 8.33 -14.79
CA ARG A 327 -9.20 8.14 -15.35
C ARG A 327 -8.10 8.13 -14.27
N ILE A 328 -8.20 8.98 -13.26
CA ILE A 328 -7.14 9.15 -12.24
C ILE A 328 -7.34 8.19 -11.06
N PHE A 329 -8.58 8.08 -10.56
CA PHE A 329 -8.93 7.36 -9.33
C PHE A 329 -9.70 6.06 -9.59
N GLY A 330 -10.20 5.82 -10.81
CA GLY A 330 -11.09 4.68 -11.10
C GLY A 330 -12.52 4.86 -10.59
N ALA A 331 -12.83 5.98 -9.95
CA ALA A 331 -14.15 6.35 -9.43
C ALA A 331 -14.24 7.87 -9.32
N VAL A 332 -15.46 8.40 -9.13
CA VAL A 332 -15.65 9.83 -8.85
C VAL A 332 -15.06 10.17 -7.48
N LEU A 333 -14.26 11.24 -7.41
CA LEU A 333 -13.86 11.82 -6.14
C LEU A 333 -15.03 12.67 -5.62
N ASP A 334 -15.73 12.17 -4.62
CA ASP A 334 -16.83 12.89 -3.99
C ASP A 334 -16.33 14.17 -3.32
N HIS A 335 -17.09 15.24 -3.48
CA HIS A 335 -16.85 16.52 -2.83
C HIS A 335 -17.85 16.71 -1.69
N GLN A 336 -17.37 16.89 -0.47
CA GLN A 336 -18.20 17.16 0.70
C GLN A 336 -18.10 18.63 1.11
N PRO A 337 -19.15 19.44 0.92
CA PRO A 337 -19.13 20.84 1.34
C PRO A 337 -19.14 20.94 2.86
N PHE A 338 -18.31 21.83 3.41
CA PHE A 338 -18.43 22.23 4.81
C PHE A 338 -19.48 23.33 4.93
N TYR A 339 -20.62 23.02 5.54
CA TYR A 339 -21.73 23.97 5.72
C TYR A 339 -21.63 24.80 7.01
N GLU A 340 -20.78 24.39 7.96
CA GLU A 340 -20.59 25.06 9.24
C GLU A 340 -19.23 25.76 9.30
N THR A 341 -19.20 26.99 9.82
CA THR A 341 -17.94 27.61 10.25
C THR A 341 -17.39 26.81 11.43
N SER A 342 -16.29 26.10 11.21
CA SER A 342 -15.55 25.47 12.29
C SER A 342 -15.22 26.51 13.37
N THR A 343 -15.61 26.23 14.61
CA THR A 343 -15.22 27.03 15.78
C THR A 343 -13.84 26.64 16.30
N VAL A 344 -13.28 25.55 15.77
CA VAL A 344 -11.94 25.07 16.07
C VAL A 344 -10.96 25.80 15.16
N PRO A 345 -9.98 26.53 15.72
CA PRO A 345 -8.91 27.14 14.93
C PRO A 345 -8.20 26.09 14.07
N PRO A 346 -7.76 26.43 12.83
CA PRO A 346 -7.09 25.47 11.94
C PRO A 346 -5.92 24.72 12.60
N GLU A 347 -5.18 25.40 13.48
CA GLU A 347 -4.07 24.84 14.23
C GLU A 347 -4.46 23.83 15.31
N GLN A 348 -5.75 23.69 15.65
CA GLN A 348 -6.28 22.73 16.62
C GLN A 348 -7.12 21.64 15.95
N ASP A 349 -7.24 21.67 14.62
CA ASP A 349 -8.05 20.74 13.87
C ASP A 349 -7.23 19.50 13.45
N PRO A 350 -7.54 18.30 13.99
CA PRO A 350 -6.71 17.12 13.74
C PRO A 350 -6.68 16.71 12.27
N ASP A 351 -7.79 16.87 11.53
CA ASP A 351 -7.85 16.50 10.12
C ASP A 351 -7.00 17.48 9.26
N LEU A 352 -7.01 18.78 9.60
CA LEU A 352 -6.16 19.77 8.92
C LEU A 352 -4.68 19.57 9.25
N GLN A 353 -4.35 19.23 10.50
CA GLN A 353 -2.97 18.91 10.87
C GLN A 353 -2.46 17.67 10.14
N GLU A 354 -3.27 16.62 10.03
CA GLU A 354 -2.94 15.42 9.26
C GLU A 354 -2.74 15.76 7.79
N ALA A 355 -3.67 16.52 7.18
CA ALA A 355 -3.55 16.98 5.81
C ALA A 355 -2.28 17.79 5.56
N GLY A 356 -1.89 18.65 6.51
CA GLY A 356 -0.67 19.45 6.42
C GLY A 356 0.60 18.62 6.49
N LYS A 357 0.65 17.63 7.39
CA LYS A 357 1.78 16.69 7.47
C LYS A 357 1.93 15.88 6.20
N LEU A 358 0.83 15.33 5.68
CA LEU A 358 0.84 14.58 4.43
C LEU A 358 1.27 15.45 3.26
N TYR A 359 0.76 16.69 3.16
CA TYR A 359 1.16 17.62 2.11
C TYR A 359 2.66 17.93 2.17
N GLU A 360 3.20 18.24 3.36
CA GLU A 360 4.61 18.55 3.53
C GLU A 360 5.50 17.34 3.22
N HIS A 361 5.08 16.14 3.65
CA HIS A 361 5.73 14.88 3.31
C HIS A 361 5.81 14.69 1.79
N GLU A 362 4.70 14.90 1.08
CA GLU A 362 4.65 14.62 -0.36
C GLU A 362 5.33 15.67 -1.24
N PHE A 363 5.31 16.94 -0.83
CA PHE A 363 5.75 18.05 -1.69
C PHE A 363 7.01 18.76 -1.19
N GLY A 364 7.52 18.39 -0.01
CA GLY A 364 8.72 19.00 0.59
C GLY A 364 8.54 20.47 0.99
N THR A 365 7.29 20.95 1.03
CA THR A 365 6.92 22.32 1.38
C THR A 365 5.63 22.33 2.15
N ALA A 366 5.50 23.19 3.15
CA ALA A 366 4.23 23.40 3.84
C ALA A 366 3.12 23.86 2.87
N PRO A 367 1.86 23.47 3.10
CA PRO A 367 0.74 23.91 2.29
C PRO A 367 0.50 25.43 2.42
N PRO A 368 0.09 26.11 1.33
CA PRO A 368 -0.27 27.52 1.38
C PRO A 368 -1.65 27.67 2.07
N GLU A 369 -1.65 27.93 3.38
CA GLU A 369 -2.85 28.22 4.19
C GLU A 369 -3.98 27.16 4.08
N LEU A 370 -3.90 26.12 4.93
CA LEU A 370 -4.95 25.12 5.04
C LEU A 370 -6.19 25.70 5.72
N ALA A 371 -7.33 25.62 5.04
CA ALA A 371 -8.63 25.96 5.59
C ALA A 371 -9.63 24.84 5.30
N LYS A 372 -10.50 24.53 6.26
CA LYS A 372 -11.68 23.66 6.04
C LYS A 372 -12.65 24.35 5.09
N THR A 373 -12.42 24.16 3.81
CA THR A 373 -13.21 24.73 2.70
C THR A 373 -14.09 23.66 2.07
N SER A 374 -13.52 22.46 1.88
CA SER A 374 -14.16 21.29 1.29
C SER A 374 -13.47 20.00 1.77
N GLY A 375 -14.18 18.86 1.70
CA GLY A 375 -13.72 17.53 2.15
C GLY A 375 -13.70 16.51 1.02
#